data_AF-A0A518B9T5-F1
#
_entry.id   AF-A0A518B9T5-F1
#
_cell.length_a   1.000
_cell.length_b   1.000
_cell.length_c   1.000
_cell.angle_alpha   90.00
_cell.angle_beta   90.00
_cell.angle_gamma   90.00
#
_symmetry.space_group_name_H-M   'P 1'
#
loop_
_entity.id
_entity.type
_entity.pdbx_description
1 polymer ?
#
loop_
_entity_poly.entity_id
_entity_poly.type
_entity_poly.pdbx_seq_one_letter_code
_entity_poly.pdbx_strand_id
1 'polypeptide(L)'
;MRDRPFEDREYPEPDNEDDDDLITQTVTCPSCGREVYEDAEQCPICGDYITPGSSSVFAGKPIWFVVIAILGIIAFILTFAL
;
A
#
# COMPACT_ATOMS: atom_id res chain seq x y z
N MET A 1 1.77 43.01 -44.33
CA MET A 1 2.03 42.33 -43.04
C MET A 1 2.42 43.39 -42.04
N ARG A 2 1.75 43.44 -40.89
CA ARG A 2 1.99 44.40 -39.81
C ARG A 2 2.53 43.59 -38.65
N ASP A 3 3.81 43.72 -38.36
CA ASP A 3 4.51 42.97 -37.32
C ASP A 3 3.89 43.32 -35.97
N ARG A 4 3.24 42.34 -35.34
CA ARG A 4 2.86 42.47 -33.93
C ARG A 4 4.10 42.10 -33.11
N PRO A 5 4.62 42.98 -32.24
CA PRO A 5 5.65 42.56 -31.31
C PRO A 5 5.05 41.42 -30.48
N PHE A 6 5.81 40.33 -30.34
CA PHE A 6 5.41 39.23 -29.48
C PHE A 6 5.24 39.81 -28.08
N GLU A 7 4.00 39.85 -27.57
CA GLU A 7 3.77 40.11 -26.15
C GLU A 7 4.31 38.88 -25.44
N ASP A 8 5.46 39.06 -24.80
CA ASP A 8 6.04 38.13 -23.84
C ASP A 8 5.05 38.04 -22.69
N ARG A 9 4.06 37.15 -22.80
CA ARG A 9 3.16 36.85 -21.69
C ARG A 9 4.01 36.16 -20.63
N GLU A 10 4.53 36.97 -19.73
CA GLU A 10 5.17 36.52 -18.50
C GLU A 10 4.12 35.69 -17.76
N TYR A 11 4.29 34.36 -17.83
CA TYR A 11 3.44 33.42 -17.12
C TYR A 11 3.61 33.74 -15.63
N PRO A 12 2.54 34.01 -14.87
CA PRO A 12 2.66 34.21 -13.44
C PRO A 12 3.41 33.01 -12.84
N GLU A 13 4.50 33.28 -12.15
CA GLU A 13 5.15 32.24 -11.35
C GLU A 13 4.12 31.75 -10.32
N PRO A 14 3.91 30.43 -10.21
CA PRO A 14 3.03 29.92 -9.17
C PRO A 14 3.55 30.40 -7.82
N ASP A 15 2.67 31.05 -7.07
CA ASP A 15 2.84 31.35 -5.67
C ASP A 15 2.95 30.03 -4.91
N ASN A 16 4.18 29.58 -4.69
CA ASN A 16 4.48 28.40 -3.87
C ASN A 16 4.28 28.75 -2.38
N GLU A 17 3.08 29.19 -2.01
CA GLU A 17 2.59 29.19 -0.64
C GLU A 17 1.75 27.91 -0.51
N ASP A 18 2.25 26.97 0.31
CA ASP A 18 1.71 25.63 0.60
C ASP A 18 2.41 24.46 -0.14
N ASP A 19 3.70 24.30 0.17
CA ASP A 19 4.55 23.14 -0.13
C ASP A 19 4.17 21.87 0.68
N ASP A 20 2.91 21.75 1.12
CA ASP A 20 2.39 20.59 1.87
C ASP A 20 1.61 19.59 0.97
N ASP A 21 1.35 19.93 -0.30
CA ASP A 21 0.53 19.10 -1.22
C ASP A 21 1.32 18.22 -2.20
N LEU A 22 2.66 18.26 -2.15
CA LEU A 22 3.54 17.33 -2.91
C LEU A 22 3.83 16.03 -2.12
N ILE A 23 2.90 15.60 -1.26
CA ILE A 23 2.99 14.33 -0.56
C ILE A 23 2.77 13.21 -1.59
N THR A 24 3.85 12.60 -2.05
CA THR A 24 3.76 11.30 -2.75
C THR A 24 3.06 10.32 -1.80
N GLN A 25 1.79 10.01 -2.09
CA GLN A 25 0.99 9.09 -1.29
C GLN A 25 1.53 7.68 -1.44
N THR A 26 2.10 7.16 -0.36
CA THR A 26 2.59 5.78 -0.27
C THR A 26 1.76 4.99 0.72
N VAL A 27 1.48 3.74 0.39
CA VAL A 27 0.81 2.76 1.25
C VAL A 27 1.79 1.66 1.65
N THR A 28 1.51 0.98 2.76
CA THR A 28 2.29 -0.20 3.17
C THR A 28 1.79 -1.44 2.43
N CYS A 29 2.69 -2.16 1.76
CA CYS A 29 2.38 -3.43 1.12
C CYS A 29 1.91 -4.46 2.16
N PRO A 30 0.75 -5.10 1.99
CA PRO A 30 0.21 -6.04 2.98
C PRO A 30 0.92 -7.40 3.02
N SER A 31 1.72 -7.72 2.00
CA SER A 31 2.52 -8.96 1.95
C SER A 31 3.88 -8.81 2.61
N CYS A 32 4.65 -7.78 2.25
CA CYS A 32 6.04 -7.62 2.70
C CYS A 32 6.25 -6.47 3.71
N GLY A 33 5.27 -5.61 3.92
CA GLY A 33 5.34 -4.49 4.86
C GLY A 33 6.18 -3.30 4.39
N ARG A 34 6.60 -3.26 3.12
CA ARG A 34 7.37 -2.13 2.56
C ARG A 34 6.46 -1.01 2.07
N GLU A 35 6.94 0.22 2.13
CA GLU A 35 6.28 1.38 1.51
C GLU A 35 6.35 1.29 -0.02
N VAL A 36 5.21 1.51 -0.64
CA VAL A 36 4.98 1.44 -2.08
C VAL A 36 3.98 2.53 -2.45
N TYR A 37 4.03 3.03 -3.68
CA TYR A 37 3.07 4.05 -4.12
C TYR A 37 1.64 3.50 -4.08
N GLU A 38 0.68 4.36 -3.75
CA GLU A 38 -0.73 3.97 -3.64
C GLU A 38 -1.34 3.47 -4.95
N ASP A 39 -0.82 3.95 -6.07
CA ASP A 39 -1.22 3.61 -7.43
C ASP A 39 -0.49 2.38 -7.99
N ALA A 40 0.45 1.81 -7.23
CA ALA A 40 1.19 0.63 -7.64
C ALA A 40 0.27 -0.62 -7.63
N GLU A 41 -0.04 -1.13 -8.82
CA GLU A 41 -0.82 -2.37 -8.99
C GLU A 41 -0.09 -3.59 -8.39
N GLN A 42 1.25 -3.59 -8.49
CA GLN A 42 2.13 -4.67 -8.06
C GLN A 42 3.30 -4.10 -7.25
N CYS A 43 3.60 -4.74 -6.11
CA CYS A 43 4.72 -4.36 -5.27
C CYS A 43 6.06 -4.63 -5.98
N PRO A 44 6.92 -3.62 -6.21
CA PRO A 44 8.22 -3.82 -6.86
C PRO A 44 9.26 -4.52 -5.96
N ILE A 45 8.96 -4.66 -4.66
CA ILE A 45 9.87 -5.26 -3.68
C ILE A 45 9.67 -6.78 -3.60
N CYS A 46 8.41 -7.25 -3.57
CA CYS A 46 8.08 -8.68 -3.42
C CYS A 46 7.38 -9.31 -4.63
N GLY A 47 6.84 -8.50 -5.54
CA GLY A 47 6.12 -8.97 -6.73
C GLY A 47 4.65 -9.35 -6.49
N ASP A 48 4.10 -9.14 -5.29
CA ASP A 48 2.68 -9.39 -5.02
C ASP A 48 1.79 -8.23 -5.49
N TYR A 49 0.56 -8.56 -5.89
CA TYR A 49 -0.46 -7.57 -6.28
C TYR A 49 -1.08 -6.89 -5.05
N ILE A 50 -1.14 -5.56 -5.09
CA ILE A 50 -1.73 -4.75 -4.02
C ILE A 50 -3.24 -4.70 -4.24
N THR A 51 -3.96 -5.68 -3.71
CA THR A 51 -5.42 -5.68 -3.77
C THR A 51 -5.99 -4.96 -2.54
N PRO A 52 -6.84 -3.94 -2.69
CA PRO A 52 -7.53 -3.29 -1.58
C PRO A 52 -8.42 -4.33 -0.89
N GLY A 53 -7.98 -4.82 0.27
CA GLY A 53 -8.61 -5.92 1.01
C GLY A 53 -7.77 -7.20 1.13
N SER A 54 -6.60 -7.27 0.49
CA SER A 54 -5.61 -8.33 0.71
C SER A 54 -4.69 -8.03 1.89
N SER A 55 -5.24 -7.54 3.01
CA SER A 55 -4.52 -7.74 4.25
C SER A 55 -4.37 -9.24 4.40
N SER A 56 -3.13 -9.74 4.30
CA SER A 56 -2.89 -11.16 4.37
C SER A 56 -3.64 -11.70 5.59
N VAL A 57 -4.28 -12.84 5.44
CA VAL A 57 -5.06 -13.48 6.51
C VAL A 57 -4.21 -13.64 7.79
N PHE A 58 -2.89 -13.46 7.69
CA PHE A 58 -1.91 -13.56 8.78
C PHE A 58 -1.28 -12.25 9.28
N ALA A 59 -1.38 -11.11 8.56
CA ALA A 59 -0.60 -9.88 8.89
C ALA A 59 -1.04 -9.11 10.15
N GLY A 60 -2.04 -9.58 10.90
CA GLY A 60 -2.53 -8.87 12.08
C GLY A 60 -3.09 -9.74 13.21
N LYS A 61 -2.96 -11.07 13.15
CA LYS A 61 -3.46 -11.94 14.23
C LYS A 61 -2.34 -12.34 15.20
N PRO A 62 -2.58 -12.31 16.53
CA PRO A 62 -1.60 -12.78 17.50
C PRO A 62 -1.24 -14.23 17.19
N ILE A 63 0.05 -14.54 17.11
CA ILE A 63 0.56 -15.90 16.85
C ILE A 63 -0.07 -16.93 17.83
N TRP A 64 -0.45 -16.48 19.03
CA TRP A 64 -1.16 -17.30 20.02
C TRP A 64 -2.49 -17.90 19.51
N PHE A 65 -3.28 -17.18 18.69
CA PHE A 65 -4.52 -17.73 18.13
C PHE A 65 -4.27 -18.88 17.16
N VAL A 66 -3.18 -18.81 16.38
CA VAL A 66 -2.76 -19.87 15.47
C VAL A 66 -2.37 -21.12 16.28
N VAL A 67 -1.63 -20.92 17.37
CA VAL A 67 -1.25 -22.00 18.28
C VAL A 67 -2.48 -22.67 18.89
N ILE A 68 -3.46 -21.91 19.38
CA ILE A 68 -4.72 -22.47 19.92
C ILE A 68 -5.47 -23.27 18.86
N ALA A 69 -5.59 -22.73 17.64
CA ALA A 69 -6.30 -23.41 16.56
C ALA A 69 -5.66 -24.77 16.22
N ILE A 70 -4.32 -24.81 16.10
CA ILE A 70 -3.56 -26.04 15.85
C ILE A 70 -3.74 -27.03 17.01
N LEU A 71 -3.63 -26.56 18.26
CA LEU A 71 -3.79 -27.41 19.44
C LEU A 71 -5.19 -28.02 19.52
N GLY A 72 -6.23 -27.24 19.24
CA GLY A 72 -7.62 -27.71 19.20
C GLY A 72 -7.85 -28.77 18.12
N ILE A 73 -7.33 -28.54 16.91
CA ILE A 73 -7.43 -29.51 15.80
C ILE A 73 -6.72 -30.83 16.17
N ILE A 74 -5.50 -30.77 16.73
CA ILE A 74 -4.75 -31.96 17.15
C ILE A 74 -5.50 -32.71 18.25
N ALA A 75 -6.00 -32.01 19.27
CA ALA A 75 -6.74 -32.63 20.37
C ALA A 75 -8.00 -33.36 19.88
N PHE A 76 -8.73 -32.75 18.95
CA PHE A 76 -9.94 -33.35 18.36
C PHE A 76 -9.61 -34.60 17.55
N ILE A 77 -8.56 -34.56 16.71
CA ILE A 77 -8.11 -35.73 15.94
C ILE A 77 -7.70 -36.87 16.87
N LEU A 78 -6.94 -36.58 17.93
CA LEU A 78 -6.49 -37.59 18.90
C LEU A 78 -7.64 -38.21 19.69
N THR A 79 -8.70 -37.45 19.99
CA THR A 79 -9.90 -38.01 20.65
C THR A 79 -10.74 -38.85 19.71
N PHE A 80 -10.80 -38.50 18.43
CA PHE A 80 -11.57 -39.27 17.44
C PHE A 80 -10.85 -40.52 16.93
N ALA A 81 -9.52 -40.60 17.11
CA ALA A 81 -8.69 -41.71 16.66
C ALA A 81 -8.44 -42.79 17.73
N LEU A 82 -8.93 -42.60 18.96
CA LEU A 82 -8.70 -43.45 20.13
C LEU A 82 -10.00 -44.12 20.58
#